data_AF-A0A961YFB8-F1
#
_entry.id   AF-A0A961YFB8-F1
#
_cell.length_a   1.000
_cell.length_b   1.000
_cell.length_c   1.000
_cell.angle_alpha   90.00
_cell.angle_beta   90.00
_cell.angle_gamma   90.00
#
_symmetry.space_group_name_H-M   'P 1'
#
loop_
_entity.id
_entity.type
_entity.pdbx_description
1 polymer ?
#
loop_
_entity_poly.entity_id
_entity_poly.type
_entity_poly.pdbx_seq_one_letter_code
_entity_poly.pdbx_strand_id
1 'polypeptide(L)'
;MQVSLKLYASLGAYLPDSAEKNVAQIDVAEGTTIRELLDRYNVPPQACHLVLLNGHFQAPAVRGAVKLSPGDAVAVWPPVAGG
;
A
#
# COMPACT_ATOMS: atom_id res chain seq x y z
N MET A 1 -8.92 2.17 -12.48
CA MET A 1 -9.72 1.52 -11.42
C MET A 1 -9.38 2.17 -10.09
N GLN A 2 -10.37 2.35 -9.23
CA GLN A 2 -10.17 2.94 -7.91
C GLN A 2 -9.75 1.86 -6.90
N VAL A 3 -8.72 2.14 -6.11
CA VAL A 3 -8.29 1.33 -4.96
C VAL A 3 -8.01 2.25 -3.76
N SER A 4 -8.00 1.69 -2.56
CA SER A 4 -7.66 2.39 -1.33
C SER A 4 -6.23 2.07 -0.89
N LEU A 5 -5.36 3.08 -0.82
CA LEU A 5 -4.03 2.94 -0.22
C LEU A 5 -4.05 3.47 1.22
N LYS A 6 -3.66 2.62 2.17
CA LYS A 6 -3.59 2.96 3.59
C LYS A 6 -2.16 2.84 4.11
N LEU A 7 -1.54 3.95 4.50
CA LEU A 7 -0.18 3.96 5.02
C LEU A 7 -0.17 4.41 6.48
N TYR A 8 0.40 3.60 7.37
CA TYR A 8 0.35 3.82 8.81
C TYR A 8 1.65 4.38 9.38
N ALA A 9 1.55 5.05 10.53
CA ALA A 9 2.67 5.64 11.27
C ALA A 9 3.57 6.50 10.35
N SER A 10 4.88 6.26 10.33
CA SER A 10 5.84 7.03 9.52
C SER A 10 5.62 6.91 8.01
N LEU A 11 4.89 5.88 7.54
CA LEU A 11 4.60 5.74 6.11
C LEU A 11 3.52 6.71 5.62
N GLY A 12 2.76 7.34 6.53
CA GLY A 12 1.77 8.35 6.16
C GLY A 12 2.37 9.51 5.36
N ALA A 13 3.67 9.79 5.52
CA ALA A 13 4.39 10.83 4.79
C ALA A 13 4.50 10.58 3.26
N TYR A 14 4.24 9.35 2.80
CA TYR A 14 4.24 9.01 1.36
C TYR A 14 2.86 9.13 0.71
N LEU A 15 1.82 9.38 1.49
CA LEU A 15 0.48 9.60 0.94
C LEU A 15 0.44 10.93 0.17
N PRO A 16 -0.38 11.02 -0.89
CA PRO A 16 -0.60 12.28 -1.58
C PRO A 16 -1.33 13.29 -0.68
N ASP A 17 -1.24 14.58 -1.01
CA ASP A 17 -1.91 15.66 -0.28
C ASP A 17 -3.43 15.53 -0.22
N SER A 18 -4.03 14.79 -1.17
CA SER A 18 -5.46 14.49 -1.20
C SER A 18 -5.88 13.38 -0.22
N ALA A 19 -4.96 12.83 0.57
CA ALA A 19 -5.25 11.77 1.52
C ALA A 19 -6.03 12.31 2.73
N GLU A 20 -6.97 11.50 3.20
CA GLU A 20 -7.70 11.77 4.43
C GLU A 20 -7.14 10.86 5.53
N LYS A 21 -6.50 11.48 6.54
CA LYS A 21 -5.79 10.79 7.61
C LYS A 21 -4.69 9.88 7.05
N ASN A 22 -4.90 8.57 7.09
CA ASN A 22 -3.94 7.56 6.68
C ASN A 22 -4.38 6.83 5.40
N VAL A 23 -5.38 7.35 4.68
CA VAL A 23 -6.00 6.69 3.52
C VAL A 23 -6.08 7.64 2.33
N ALA A 24 -5.70 7.14 1.15
CA ALA A 24 -5.92 7.82 -0.12
C ALA A 24 -6.74 6.92 -1.06
N GLN A 25 -7.76 7.49 -1.70
CA GLN A 25 -8.41 6.88 -2.85
C GLN A 25 -7.59 7.23 -4.10
N ILE A 26 -7.23 6.21 -4.87
CA ILE A 26 -6.29 6.37 -5.96
C ILE A 26 -6.76 5.62 -7.20
N ASP A 27 -6.61 6.27 -8.35
CA ASP A 27 -6.85 5.66 -9.65
C ASP A 27 -5.57 5.05 -10.19
N VAL A 28 -5.62 3.74 -10.45
CA VAL A 28 -4.52 2.95 -11.02
C VAL A 28 -4.98 2.23 -12.29
N ALA A 29 -4.02 1.85 -13.15
CA ALA A 29 -4.33 1.04 -14.32
C ALA A 29 -4.81 -0.36 -13.92
N GLU A 30 -5.65 -0.98 -14.74
CA GLU A 30 -6.04 -2.37 -14.51
C GLU A 30 -4.81 -3.29 -14.51
N GLY A 31 -4.79 -4.26 -13.59
CA GLY A 31 -3.68 -5.18 -13.44
C GLY A 31 -2.45 -4.61 -12.72
N THR A 32 -2.51 -3.36 -12.22
CA THR A 32 -1.49 -2.80 -11.32
C THR A 32 -1.29 -3.72 -10.13
N THR A 33 -0.03 -4.03 -9.81
CA THR A 33 0.36 -4.86 -8.68
C THR A 33 0.56 -4.05 -7.40
N ILE A 34 0.64 -4.74 -6.26
CA ILE A 34 0.95 -4.09 -4.98
C ILE A 34 2.30 -3.35 -5.02
N ARG A 35 3.34 -3.97 -5.62
CA ARG A 35 4.67 -3.36 -5.74
C ARG A 35 4.63 -2.09 -6.58
N GLU A 36 4.03 -2.14 -7.77
CA GLU A 36 3.92 -0.98 -8.66
C GLU A 36 3.14 0.16 -8.01
N LEU A 37 2.08 -0.16 -7.27
CA LEU A 37 1.35 0.82 -6.49
C LEU A 37 2.26 1.53 -5.47
N LEU A 38 3.02 0.77 -4.68
CA LEU A 38 3.91 1.33 -3.66
C LEU A 38 5.07 2.12 -4.26
N ASP A 39 5.59 1.68 -5.41
CA ASP A 39 6.61 2.40 -6.18
C ASP A 39 6.13 3.78 -6.65
N ARG A 40 4.87 3.88 -7.12
CA ARG A 40 4.29 5.15 -7.56
C ARG A 40 4.30 6.22 -6.47
N TYR A 41 4.18 5.81 -5.20
CA TYR A 41 4.21 6.70 -4.05
C TYR A 41 5.57 6.73 -3.35
N ASN A 42 6.62 6.21 -4.01
CA ASN A 42 7.99 6.17 -3.52
C ASN A 42 8.14 5.48 -2.15
N VAL A 43 7.26 4.53 -1.81
CA VAL A 43 7.31 3.84 -0.53
C VAL A 43 8.45 2.80 -0.56
N PRO A 44 9.49 2.93 0.28
CA PRO A 44 10.64 2.04 0.22
C PRO A 44 10.26 0.59 0.55
N PRO A 45 10.66 -0.40 -0.26
CA PRO A 45 10.37 -1.82 0.01
C PRO A 45 10.75 -2.27 1.43
N GLN A 46 11.87 -1.77 1.95
CA GLN A 46 12.41 -2.13 3.25
C GLN A 46 11.57 -1.55 4.39
N ALA A 47 10.83 -0.47 4.14
CA ALA A 47 9.91 0.11 5.10
C ALA A 47 8.56 -0.64 5.11
N CYS A 48 8.21 -1.43 4.09
CA CYS A 48 6.94 -2.15 3.99
C CYS A 48 6.94 -3.49 4.74
N HIS A 49 6.98 -3.48 6.08
CA HIS A 49 7.10 -4.69 6.89
C HIS A 49 5.83 -5.54 6.88
N LEU A 50 4.67 -4.95 7.20
CA LEU A 50 3.38 -5.62 7.11
C LEU A 50 2.59 -5.02 5.95
N VAL A 51 2.23 -5.85 4.97
CA VAL A 51 1.38 -5.45 3.85
C VAL A 51 0.17 -6.37 3.81
N LEU A 52 -1.02 -5.78 3.85
CA LEU A 52 -2.29 -6.48 3.75
C LEU A 52 -3.04 -6.04 2.50
N LEU A 53 -3.63 -7.01 1.79
CA LEU A 53 -4.64 -6.78 0.74
C LEU A 53 -5.99 -7.23 1.30
N ASN A 54 -6.92 -6.32 1.51
CA ASN A 54 -8.23 -6.58 2.11
C ASN A 54 -8.15 -7.34 3.45
N GLY A 55 -7.12 -7.04 4.25
CA GLY A 55 -6.86 -7.72 5.53
C GLY A 55 -6.04 -9.02 5.44
N HIS A 56 -5.78 -9.52 4.23
CA HIS A 56 -4.96 -10.72 4.02
C HIS A 56 -3.49 -10.37 3.82
N PHE A 57 -2.62 -11.03 4.58
CA PHE A 57 -1.18 -10.80 4.51
C PHE A 57 -0.59 -11.14 3.14
N GLN A 58 0.26 -10.24 2.65
CA GLN A 58 0.98 -10.37 1.39
C GLN A 58 2.49 -10.41 1.66
N ALA A 59 3.08 -11.60 1.52
CA ALA A 59 4.52 -11.79 1.68
C ALA A 59 5.32 -10.98 0.64
N PRO A 60 6.56 -10.52 0.94
CA PRO A 60 7.35 -9.71 0.02
C PRO A 60 7.47 -10.30 -1.40
N ALA A 61 7.64 -11.61 -1.51
CA ALA A 61 7.83 -12.30 -2.79
C ALA A 61 6.60 -12.26 -3.72
N VAL A 62 5.39 -12.13 -3.18
CA VAL A 62 4.15 -12.17 -3.99
C VAL A 62 3.69 -10.77 -4.43
N ARG A 63 4.19 -9.70 -3.81
CA ARG A 63 3.70 -8.32 -4.03
C ARG A 63 3.88 -7.81 -5.45
N GLY A 64 4.84 -8.36 -6.20
CA GLY A 64 5.06 -8.04 -7.62
C GLY A 64 4.22 -8.87 -8.60
N ALA A 65 3.50 -9.88 -8.12
CA ALA A 65 2.65 -10.74 -8.95
C ALA A 65 1.15 -10.56 -8.65
N VAL A 66 0.81 -10.22 -7.41
CA VAL A 66 -0.58 -9.98 -6.99
C VAL A 66 -1.07 -8.68 -7.61
N LYS A 67 -2.02 -8.82 -8.55
CA LYS A 67 -2.72 -7.73 -9.21
C LYS A 67 -3.89 -7.28 -8.37
N LEU A 68 -4.08 -5.97 -8.30
CA LEU A 68 -5.21 -5.34 -7.62
C LEU A 68 -6.48 -5.45 -8.47
N SER A 69 -7.61 -5.45 -7.79
CA SER A 69 -8.95 -5.36 -8.37
C SER A 69 -9.63 -4.05 -7.95
N PRO A 70 -10.65 -3.57 -8.69
CA PRO A 70 -11.41 -2.41 -8.30
C PRO A 70 -12.00 -2.55 -6.88
N GLY A 71 -11.82 -1.52 -6.05
CA GLY A 71 -12.29 -1.49 -4.66
C GLY A 71 -11.34 -2.12 -3.64
N ASP A 72 -10.22 -2.71 -4.07
CA ASP A 72 -9.24 -3.29 -3.15
C ASP A 72 -8.64 -2.26 -2.20
N ALA A 73 -8.32 -2.70 -0.98
CA ALA A 73 -7.62 -1.92 0.02
C ALA A 73 -6.24 -2.52 0.32
N VAL A 74 -5.19 -1.75 0.05
CA VAL A 74 -3.81 -2.08 0.41
C VAL A 74 -3.42 -1.31 1.66
N ALA A 75 -3.11 -2.03 2.74
CA ALA A 75 -2.70 -1.44 4.01
C ALA A 75 -1.24 -1.80 4.34
N VAL A 76 -0.43 -0.81 4.71
CA VAL A 76 1.00 -0.98 4.95
C VAL A 76 1.44 -0.36 6.27
N TRP A 77 2.21 -1.12 7.05
CA TRP A 77 2.85 -0.65 8.27
C TRP A 77 4.38 -0.69 8.16
N PRO A 78 5.06 0.31 8.74
CA PRO A 78 6.50 0.29 8.93
C PRO A 78 6.92 -0.82 9.92
N PRO A 79 8.23 -1.12 10.03
CA PRO A 79 8.73 -1.92 11.14
C PRO A 79 8.21 -1.34 12.45
N VAL A 80 7.53 -2.17 13.23
CA VAL A 80 7.08 -1.79 14.57
C VAL A 80 8.32 -1.83 15.46
N ALA A 81 8.77 -0.66 15.92
CA ALA A 81 9.64 -0.61 17.08
C ALA A 81 8.77 -1.06 18.26
N GLY A 82 8.88 -2.34 18.64
CA GLY A 82 8.29 -2.83 19.88
C GLY A 82 8.79 -1.96 21.02
N GLY A 83 7.86 -1.40 21.79
CA GLY A 83 8.17 -0.77 23.08
C GLY A 83 8.58 -1.81 24.11
#